data_AF-A0A2S9IP94-F1
#
_entry.id   AF-A0A2S9IP94-F1
#
_cell.length_a   1.000
_cell.length_b   1.000
_cell.length_c   1.000
_cell.angle_alpha   90.00
_cell.angle_beta   90.00
_cell.angle_gamma   90.00
#
_symmetry.space_group_name_H-M   'P 1'
#
loop_
_entity.id
_entity.type
_entity.pdbx_description
1 polymer ?
#
loop_
_entity_poly.entity_id
_entity_poly.type
_entity_poly.pdbx_seq_one_letter_code
_entity_poly.pdbx_strand_id
1 'polypeptide(L)'
;MAKIIRKEIRKRGFLGWLFLLLFLGFNIFMAFGLFAGVQSAATGPVASDAEAAGRAIGAAIGGGFLLFVWVAGAVILGLFAVLFRGRKTLIEETVE
;
A
#
# COMPACT_ATOMS: atom_id res chain seq x y z
N MET A 1 27.84 -5.37 -40.50
CA MET A 1 26.62 -4.58 -40.23
C MET A 1 26.53 -4.43 -38.73
N ALA A 2 26.76 -3.23 -38.19
CA ALA A 2 26.72 -2.99 -36.75
C ALA A 2 25.29 -3.17 -36.22
N LYS A 3 25.13 -3.90 -35.11
CA LYS A 3 23.83 -4.15 -34.48
C LYS A 3 23.68 -3.23 -33.27
N ILE A 4 22.72 -2.30 -33.32
CA ILE A 4 22.41 -1.41 -32.20
C ILE A 4 21.41 -2.13 -31.28
N ILE A 5 21.80 -2.39 -30.03
CA ILE A 5 20.90 -2.91 -29.00
C ILE A 5 20.55 -1.76 -28.05
N ARG A 6 19.27 -1.36 -28.04
CA ARG A 6 18.75 -0.32 -27.15
C ARG A 6 18.23 -0.96 -25.88
N LYS A 7 18.88 -0.71 -24.74
CA LYS A 7 18.49 -1.26 -23.43
C LYS A 7 17.90 -0.15 -22.57
N GLU A 8 16.60 -0.23 -22.27
CA GLU A 8 15.97 0.68 -21.31
C GLU A 8 16.30 0.20 -19.89
N ILE A 9 17.20 0.88 -19.19
CA ILE A 9 17.43 0.63 -17.76
C ILE A 9 16.78 1.76 -16.97
N ARG A 10 16.05 1.41 -15.90
CA ARG A 10 15.37 2.37 -15.04
C ARG A 10 15.93 2.26 -13.62
N LYS A 11 16.78 3.21 -13.21
CA LYS A 11 17.25 3.30 -11.82
C LYS A 11 16.32 4.20 -11.00
N ARG A 12 15.74 3.64 -9.94
CA ARG A 12 14.97 4.42 -8.95
C ARG A 12 15.94 5.25 -8.11
N GLY A 13 15.70 6.55 -7.98
CA GLY A 13 16.45 7.42 -7.08
C GLY A 13 16.09 7.23 -5.60
N PHE A 14 16.80 7.91 -4.70
CA PHE A 14 16.58 7.85 -3.24
C PHE A 14 15.13 8.17 -2.84
N LEU A 15 14.58 9.29 -3.31
CA LEU A 15 13.18 9.68 -3.06
C LEU A 15 12.18 8.62 -3.57
N GLY A 16 12.44 8.02 -4.73
CA GLY A 16 11.59 6.95 -5.28
C GLY A 16 11.62 5.66 -4.45
N TRP A 17 12.73 5.40 -3.76
CA TRP A 17 12.82 4.31 -2.79
C TRP A 17 12.11 4.64 -1.48
N LEU A 18 12.29 5.86 -0.96
CA LEU A 18 11.62 6.34 0.25
C LEU A 18 10.09 6.23 0.13
N PHE A 19 9.49 6.76 -0.95
CA PHE A 19 8.05 6.67 -1.15
C PHE A 19 7.55 5.25 -1.40
N LEU A 20 8.36 4.39 -2.02
CA LEU A 20 8.00 2.96 -2.17
C LEU A 20 7.98 2.27 -0.81
N LEU A 21 8.96 2.53 0.06
CA LEU A 21 9.01 1.97 1.40
C LEU A 21 7.86 2.48 2.27
N LEU A 22 7.55 3.78 2.20
CA LEU A 22 6.38 4.35 2.89
C LEU A 22 5.07 3.74 2.40
N PHE A 23 4.90 3.59 1.08
CA PHE A 23 3.73 2.95 0.50
C PHE A 23 3.59 1.50 0.98
N LEU A 24 4.68 0.73 0.95
CA LEU A 24 4.66 -0.66 1.39
C LEU A 24 4.40 -0.78 2.90
N GLY A 25 5.09 0.02 3.71
CA GLY A 25 4.93 0.06 5.17
C GLY A 25 3.51 0.45 5.58
N PHE A 26 2.94 1.46 4.92
CA PHE A 26 1.54 1.85 5.13
C PHE A 26 0.58 0.71 4.83
N ASN A 27 0.72 0.03 3.68
CA ASN A 27 -0.16 -1.09 3.34
C ASN A 27 -0.06 -2.25 4.33
N ILE A 28 1.15 -2.59 4.79
CA ILE A 28 1.35 -3.63 5.80
C ILE A 28 0.70 -3.22 7.13
N PHE A 29 0.91 -1.98 7.56
CA PHE A 29 0.31 -1.45 8.79
C PHE A 29 -1.22 -1.47 8.74
N MET A 30 -1.81 -1.05 7.62
CA MET A 30 -3.26 -1.06 7.45
C MET A 30 -3.82 -2.48 7.39
N ALA A 31 -3.13 -3.41 6.72
CA ALA A 31 -3.49 -4.82 6.74
C ALA A 31 -3.49 -5.38 8.16
N PHE A 32 -2.43 -5.16 8.91
CA PHE A 32 -2.34 -5.57 10.30
C PHE A 32 -3.47 -4.97 11.16
N GLY A 33 -3.75 -3.68 10.99
CA GLY A 33 -4.85 -3.00 11.69
C GLY A 33 -6.22 -3.61 11.39
N LEU A 34 -6.49 -4.01 10.14
CA LEU A 34 -7.74 -4.66 9.77
C LEU A 34 -7.86 -6.05 10.41
N PHE A 35 -6.81 -6.87 10.33
CA PHE A 35 -6.80 -8.20 10.96
C PHE A 35 -6.94 -8.12 12.48
N ALA A 36 -6.21 -7.21 13.13
CA ALA A 36 -6.28 -6.99 14.57
C ALA A 36 -7.68 -6.49 15.00
N GLY A 37 -8.27 -5.56 14.24
CA GLY A 37 -9.61 -5.02 14.51
C GLY A 37 -10.72 -6.05 14.32
N VAL A 38 -10.64 -6.91 13.30
CA VAL A 38 -11.61 -8.01 13.12
C VAL A 38 -11.48 -9.03 14.24
N GLN A 39 -10.24 -9.39 14.61
CA GLN A 39 -10.02 -10.33 15.73
C GLN A 39 -10.53 -9.78 17.05
N SER A 40 -10.34 -8.48 17.33
CA SER A 40 -10.84 -7.88 18.58
C SER A 40 -12.37 -7.81 18.60
N ALA A 41 -13.02 -7.54 17.47
CA ALA A 41 -14.47 -7.55 17.37
C ALA A 41 -15.08 -8.96 17.49
N ALA A 42 -14.36 -10.00 17.05
CA ALA A 42 -14.82 -11.39 17.09
C ALA A 42 -14.60 -12.08 18.45
N THR A 43 -13.74 -11.53 19.31
CA THR A 43 -13.37 -12.16 20.58
C THR A 43 -13.97 -11.44 21.79
N GLY A 44 -14.17 -12.19 22.87
CA GLY A 44 -14.68 -11.67 24.14
C GLY A 44 -16.11 -12.11 24.45
N PRO A 45 -16.42 -12.36 25.74
CA PRO A 45 -17.77 -12.67 26.18
C PRO A 45 -18.70 -11.50 25.90
N VAL A 46 -19.97 -11.79 25.65
CA VAL A 46 -21.02 -10.78 25.49
C VAL A 46 -22.01 -10.97 26.62
N ALA A 47 -22.27 -9.91 27.37
CA ALA A 47 -23.15 -9.95 28.53
C ALA A 47 -24.63 -9.68 28.18
N SER A 48 -24.91 -9.08 27.01
CA SER A 48 -26.27 -8.76 26.57
C SER A 48 -26.44 -8.66 25.04
N ASP A 49 -27.68 -8.79 24.56
CA ASP A 49 -28.00 -8.59 23.13
C ASP A 49 -27.67 -7.16 22.64
N ALA A 50 -27.82 -6.17 23.53
CA ALA A 50 -27.45 -4.78 23.23
C ALA A 50 -25.94 -4.64 23.00
N GLU A 51 -25.12 -5.34 23.79
CA GLU A 51 -23.66 -5.38 23.61
C GLU A 51 -23.27 -6.12 22.32
N ALA A 52 -23.93 -7.23 21.98
CA ALA A 52 -23.74 -7.93 20.70
C ALA A 52 -24.00 -7.01 19.51
N ALA A 53 -25.14 -6.30 19.53
CA ALA A 53 -25.51 -5.36 18.49
C ALA A 53 -24.53 -4.18 18.40
N GLY A 54 -24.15 -3.60 19.55
CA GLY A 54 -23.16 -2.52 19.62
C GLY A 54 -21.80 -2.93 19.07
N ARG A 55 -21.33 -4.14 19.39
CA ARG A 55 -20.06 -4.69 18.88
C ARG A 55 -20.10 -4.88 17.36
N ALA A 56 -21.20 -5.41 16.81
CA ALA A 56 -21.36 -5.60 15.37
C ALA A 56 -21.38 -4.26 14.61
N ILE A 57 -22.14 -3.27 15.11
CA ILE A 57 -22.22 -1.93 14.52
C ILE A 57 -20.85 -1.23 14.61
N GLY A 58 -20.22 -1.26 15.79
CA GLY A 58 -18.90 -0.68 16.00
C GLY A 58 -17.84 -1.28 15.08
N ALA A 59 -17.85 -2.60 14.90
CA ALA A 59 -16.96 -3.29 13.97
C ALA A 59 -17.20 -2.90 12.51
N ALA A 60 -18.46 -2.77 12.09
CA ALA A 60 -18.80 -2.35 10.73
C ALA A 60 -18.36 -0.90 10.46
N ILE A 61 -18.62 0.02 11.39
CA ILE A 61 -18.21 1.43 11.28
C ILE A 61 -16.69 1.55 11.30
N GLY A 62 -16.03 0.94 12.28
CA GLY A 62 -14.58 0.96 12.43
C GLY A 62 -13.87 0.33 11.23
N GLY A 63 -14.34 -0.84 10.79
CA GLY A 63 -13.83 -1.52 9.60
C GLY A 63 -14.04 -0.71 8.33
N GLY A 64 -15.24 -0.14 8.12
CA GLY A 64 -15.53 0.70 6.97
C GLY A 64 -14.67 1.97 6.92
N PHE A 65 -14.50 2.64 8.05
CA PHE A 65 -13.62 3.81 8.16
C PHE A 65 -12.15 3.45 7.90
N LEU A 66 -11.67 2.34 8.48
CA LEU A 66 -10.31 1.85 8.27
C LEU A 66 -10.06 1.54 6.78
N LEU A 67 -11.00 0.89 6.09
CA LEU A 67 -10.91 0.60 4.66
C LEU A 67 -10.89 1.89 3.83
N PHE A 68 -11.71 2.88 4.18
CA PHE A 68 -11.70 4.18 3.50
C PHE A 68 -10.34 4.88 3.62
N VAL A 69 -9.80 4.96 4.83
CA VAL A 69 -8.46 5.54 5.09
C VAL A 69 -7.38 4.74 4.36
N TRP A 70 -7.49 3.41 4.33
CA TRP A 70 -6.54 2.55 3.63
C TRP A 70 -6.54 2.87 2.13
N VAL A 71 -7.70 2.84 1.47
CA VAL A 71 -7.79 3.12 0.03
C VAL A 71 -7.29 4.52 -0.28
N ALA A 72 -7.71 5.54 0.47
CA ALA A 72 -7.26 6.92 0.27
C ALA A 72 -5.74 7.05 0.42
N GLY A 73 -5.17 6.51 1.50
CA GLY A 73 -3.74 6.53 1.75
C GLY A 73 -2.93 5.76 0.71
N ALA A 74 -3.43 4.59 0.26
CA ALA A 74 -2.79 3.80 -0.78
C ALA A 74 -2.78 4.54 -2.13
N VAL A 75 -3.86 5.24 -2.48
CA VAL A 75 -3.90 6.07 -3.69
C VAL A 75 -2.89 7.20 -3.61
N ILE A 76 -2.88 7.96 -2.51
CA ILE A 76 -1.98 9.11 -2.35
C ILE A 76 -0.51 8.68 -2.37
N LEU A 77 -0.14 7.69 -1.53
CA LEU A 77 1.23 7.19 -1.46
C LEU A 77 1.65 6.45 -2.74
N GLY A 78 0.73 5.72 -3.37
CA GLY A 78 0.96 5.03 -4.63
C GLY A 78 1.25 6.01 -5.77
N LEU A 79 0.51 7.11 -5.84
CA LEU A 79 0.79 8.20 -6.79
C LEU A 79 2.18 8.78 -6.55
N PHE A 80 2.55 9.10 -5.31
CA PHE A 80 3.90 9.58 -5.01
C PHE A 80 4.99 8.55 -5.37
N ALA A 81 4.77 7.26 -5.05
CA ALA A 81 5.72 6.21 -5.40
C ALA A 81 5.94 6.08 -6.92
N VAL A 82 4.94 6.38 -7.74
CA VAL A 82 5.07 6.41 -9.22
C VAL A 82 5.74 7.69 -9.70
N LEU A 83 5.32 8.85 -9.20
CA LEU A 83 5.84 10.16 -9.62
C LEU A 83 7.34 10.29 -9.31
N PHE A 84 7.79 9.77 -8.18
CA PHE A 84 9.19 9.85 -7.77
C PHE A 84 10.06 8.67 -8.24
N ARG A 85 9.57 7.75 -9.09
CA ARG A 85 10.29 6.51 -9.48
C ARG A 85 11.52 6.68 -10.39
N GLY A 86 11.89 7.90 -10.76
CA GLY A 86 13.08 8.21 -11.56
C GLY A 86 12.90 8.10 -13.09
N ARG A 87 13.77 8.82 -13.83
CA ARG A 87 13.74 8.89 -15.31
C ARG A 87 14.25 7.58 -15.94
N LYS A 88 13.70 7.24 -17.11
CA LYS A 88 14.23 6.17 -17.95
C LYS A 88 15.57 6.62 -18.54
N THR A 89 16.59 5.78 -18.45
CA THR A 89 17.86 5.98 -19.18
C THR A 89 17.92 4.99 -20.33
N LEU A 90 18.04 5.51 -21.54
CA LEU A 90 18.29 4.71 -22.74
C LEU A 90 19.80 4.53 -22.87
N ILE A 91 20.27 3.29 -22.83
CA ILE A 91 21.67 2.97 -23.13
C ILE A 91 21.66 2.32 -24.51
N GLU A 92 22.39 2.92 -25.46
CA GLU A 92 22.61 2.37 -26.79
C GLU A 92 23.96 1.66 -26.77
N GLU A 93 23.96 0.33 -26.90
CA GLU A 93 25.18 -0.45 -27.10
C GLU A 93 25.32 -0.80 -28.58
N THR A 94 26.42 -0.36 -29.18
CA THR A 94 26.83 -0.81 -30.52
C THR A 94 27.61 -2.10 -30.35
N VAL A 95 27.07 -3.20 -30.86
CA VAL A 95 27.76 -4.50 -30.89
C VAL A 95 28.31 -4.68 -32.31
N GLU A 96 29.64 -4.72 -32.44
CA GLU A 96 30.36 -5.05 -33.68
C GLU A 96 30.31 -6.57 -33.98
#